data_AF-A0A3B0SQJ0-F1
#
_entry.id   AF-A0A3B0SQJ0-F1
#
_cell.length_a   1.000
_cell.length_b   1.000
_cell.length_c   1.000
_cell.angle_alpha   90.00
_cell.angle_beta   90.00
_cell.angle_gamma   90.00
#
_symmetry.space_group_name_H-M   'P 1'
#
loop_
_entity.id
_entity.type
_entity.pdbx_description
1 polymer ?
#
loop_
_entity_poly.entity_id
_entity_poly.type
_entity_poly.pdbx_seq_one_letter_code
_entity_poly.pdbx_strand_id
1 'polypeptide(L)' 'MRKAEAEGLVCTSCGQSSVIQIEMKLPDGSEVIFCSCHVCEAKWWDKEGESVSIDGIIDLVSE' A
#
# COMPACT_ATOMS: atom_id res chain seq x y z
N MET A 1 -13.56 11.85 10.35
CA MET A 1 -12.21 11.35 10.03
C MET A 1 -12.27 9.84 10.15
N ARG A 2 -12.46 9.11 9.04
CA ARG A 2 -12.46 7.64 9.06
C ARG A 2 -11.02 7.21 9.22
N LYS A 3 -10.68 6.65 10.38
CA LYS A 3 -9.45 5.87 10.51
C LYS A 3 -9.68 4.61 9.69
N ALA A 4 -8.91 4.42 8.63
CA ALA A 4 -8.70 3.09 8.09
C ALA A 4 -7.86 2.33 9.12
N GLU A 5 -8.51 1.85 10.19
CA GLU A 5 -7.97 0.75 10.97
C GLU A 5 -8.08 -0.46 10.05
N ALA A 6 -7.03 -0.69 9.26
CA ALA A 6 -6.87 -1.91 8.50
C ALA A 6 -6.91 -3.05 9.50
N GLU A 7 -8.05 -3.74 9.60
CA GLU A 7 -8.19 -4.91 10.46
C GLU A 7 -7.15 -5.95 10.01
N GLY A 8 -6.02 -6.01 10.73
CA GLY A 8 -5.03 -7.07 10.66
C GLY A 8 -4.26 -7.22 9.34
N LEU A 9 -3.81 -6.14 8.70
CA LEU A 9 -2.91 -6.29 7.55
C LEU A 9 -1.59 -6.95 7.99
N VAL A 10 -1.27 -8.09 7.38
CA VAL A 10 -0.05 -8.85 7.65
C VAL A 10 0.96 -8.62 6.54
N CYS A 11 2.22 -8.43 6.90
CA CYS A 11 3.30 -8.31 5.93
C CYS A 11 3.44 -9.62 5.13
N THR A 12 3.34 -9.51 3.81
CA THR A 12 3.47 -10.63 2.87
C THR A 12 4.90 -11.21 2.82
N SER A 13 5.90 -10.47 3.32
CA SER A 13 7.30 -10.92 3.39
C SER A 13 7.66 -11.63 4.70
N CYS A 14 7.25 -11.10 5.86
CA CYS A 14 7.68 -11.62 7.17
C CYS A 14 6.55 -12.11 8.08
N GLY A 15 5.29 -11.99 7.67
CA GLY A 15 4.14 -12.47 8.43
C GLY A 15 3.79 -11.64 9.67
N GLN A 16 4.43 -10.48 9.88
CA GLN A 16 4.14 -9.61 11.03
C GLN A 16 2.94 -8.69 10.76
N SER A 17 2.12 -8.43 11.78
CA SER A 17 0.98 -7.51 11.73
C SER A 17 1.36 -6.04 11.98
N SER A 18 2.65 -5.74 12.10
CA SER A 18 3.16 -4.38 12.25
C SER A 18 3.35 -3.73 10.88
N VAL A 19 2.23 -3.36 10.26
CA VAL A 19 2.17 -2.75 8.93
C VAL A 19 1.44 -1.42 9.04
N ILE A 20 2.02 -0.37 8.45
CA ILE A 20 1.33 0.90 8.20
C ILE A 20 0.68 0.88 6.82
N GLN A 21 -0.47 1.54 6.73
CA GLN A 21 -1.23 1.70 5.51
C GLN A 21 -1.52 3.18 5.30
N ILE A 22 -1.30 3.68 4.08
CA ILE A 22 -1.58 5.06 3.69
C ILE A 22 -2.39 5.02 2.39
N GLU A 23 -3.64 5.44 2.47
CA GLU A 23 -4.51 5.61 1.30
C GLU A 23 -4.15 6.90 0.56
N MET A 24 -4.01 6.82 -0.76
CA MET A 24 -3.65 7.93 -1.62
C MET A 24 -4.54 7.93 -2.86
N LYS A 25 -4.83 9.12 -3.38
CA LYS A 25 -5.51 9.29 -4.65
C LYS A 25 -4.52 9.83 -5.68
N LEU A 26 -4.37 9.11 -6.79
CA LEU A 26 -3.50 9.49 -7.89
C LEU A 26 -4.14 10.56 -8.80
N PRO A 27 -3.35 11.29 -9.61
CA PRO A 27 -3.86 12.33 -10.52
C PRO A 27 -4.89 11.84 -11.54
N ASP A 28 -4.75 10.58 -12.00
CA ASP A 28 -5.70 9.93 -12.92
C ASP A 28 -7.04 9.58 -12.24
N GLY A 29 -7.13 9.75 -10.92
CA GLY A 29 -8.31 9.49 -10.12
C GLY A 29 -8.32 8.12 -9.45
N SER A 30 -7.38 7.23 -9.79
CA SER A 30 -7.20 5.92 -9.14
C SER A 30 -6.90 6.07 -7.64
N GLU A 31 -7.45 5.17 -6.84
CA GLU A 31 -7.11 5.04 -5.42
C GLU A 31 -6.05 3.95 -5.24
N VAL A 32 -4.96 4.29 -4.57
CA VAL A 32 -3.88 3.36 -4.25
C VAL A 32 -3.57 3.41 -2.76
N ILE A 33 -3.08 2.30 -2.25
CA ILE A 33 -2.80 2.08 -0.85
C ILE A 33 -1.32 1.74 -0.75
N PHE A 34 -0.56 2.57 -0.06
CA PHE A 34 0.81 2.29 0.29
C PHE A 34 0.86 1.48 1.58
N CYS A 35 1.59 0.37 1.57
CA CYS A 35 1.80 -0.47 2.74
C CYS A 35 3.29 -0.60 3.03
N SER A 36 3.67 -0.48 4.31
CA SER A 36 5.04 -0.70 4.77
C SER A 36 5.07 -1.46 6.08
N CYS A 37 5.86 -2.53 6.13
CA CYS A 37 6.14 -3.23 7.37
C CYS A 37 7.17 -2.46 8.21
N HIS A 38 6.95 -2.34 9.51
CA HIS A 38 7.92 -1.74 10.44
C HIS A 38 8.99 -2.73 10.93
N VAL A 39 8.81 -4.03 10.69
CA VAL A 39 9.73 -5.07 11.17
C VAL A 39 10.79 -5.42 10.14
N CYS A 40 10.37 -5.75 8.92
CA CYS A 40 11.28 -6.15 7.84
C CYS A 40 11.46 -5.07 6.77
N GLU A 41 10.82 -3.91 6.94
CA GLU A 41 10.89 -2.76 6.03
C GLU A 41 10.37 -3.03 4.61
N ALA A 42 9.73 -4.19 4.37
CA ALA A 42 9.07 -4.49 3.11
C ALA A 42 8.00 -3.44 2.78
N LYS A 43 7.95 -3.04 1.52
CA LYS A 43 7.02 -2.04 0.98
C LYS A 43 6.29 -2.64 -0.20
N TRP A 44 4.99 -2.39 -0.27
CA TRP A 44 4.17 -2.80 -1.40
C TRP A 44 3.04 -1.81 -1.57
N TRP A 45 2.46 -1.85 -2.76
CA TRP A 45 1.31 -1.05 -3.11
C TRP A 45 0.14 -1.97 -3.36
N ASP A 46 -1.04 -1.51 -2.99
CA ASP A 46 -2.29 -2.15 -3.32
C ASP A 46 -3.15 -1.16 -4.10
N LYS A 47 -3.64 -1.57 -5.27
CA LYS A 47 -4.57 -0.80 -6.08
C LYS A 47 -5.83 -1.63 -6.21
N GLU A 48 -6.93 -1.14 -5.62
CA GLU A 48 -8.24 -1.82 -5.67
C GLU A 48 -8.19 -3.30 -5.22
N GLY A 49 -7.29 -3.66 -4.30
CA GLY A 49 -7.12 -5.04 -3.81
C GLY A 49 -6.09 -5.87 -4.59
N GLU A 50 -5.44 -5.31 -5.61
CA GLU A 50 -4.35 -5.95 -6.34
C GLU A 50 -2.99 -5.40 -5.92
N SER A 51 -2.05 -6.30 -5.64
CA SER A 51 -0.67 -5.91 -5.28
C SER A 51 0.07 -5.37 -6.50
N VAL A 52 0.46 -4.09 -6.45
CA VAL A 52 1.21 -3.41 -7.50
C VAL A 52 2.69 -3.29 -7.09
N SER A 53 3.57 -3.53 -8.06
CA SER A 53 5.01 -3.32 -7.88
C SER A 53 5.36 -1.84 -7.92
N ILE A 54 6.51 -1.47 -7.36
CA ILE A 54 6.94 -0.07 -7.33
C ILE A 54 7.07 0.53 -8.74
N ASP A 55 7.58 -0.25 -9.71
CA ASP A 55 7.71 0.18 -11.10
C ASP A 55 6.34 0.51 -11.73
N GLY A 56 5.31 -0.28 -11.43
CA GLY A 56 3.95 -0.03 -11.93
C GLY A 56 3.34 1.24 -11.33
N ILE A 57 3.66 1.57 -10.09
CA ILE A 57 3.19 2.81 -9.46
C ILE A 57 3.93 4.04 -10.02
N ILE A 58 5.22 3.91 -10.32
CA ILE A 58 5.99 5.01 -10.94
C ILE A 58 5.41 5.35 -12.31
N ASP A 59 5.05 4.34 -13.11
CA ASP A 59 4.40 4.51 -14.41
C ASP A 59 3.07 5.26 -14.26
N LEU A 60 2.23 4.84 -13.32
CA LEU A 60 0.92 5.47 -13.04
C LEU A 60 1.01 6.94 -12.57
N VAL A 61 2.09 7.34 -11.91
CA VAL A 61 2.27 8.72 -11.41
C VAL A 61 2.91 9.64 -12.46
N SER A 62 3.53 9.06 -13.51
CA SER A 62 4.27 9.82 -14.51
C SER A 62 3.41 10.41 -15.62
N GLU A 63 2.11 10.10 -15.69
CA GLU A 63 1.17 10.59 -16.72
C GLU A 63 0.31 11.79 -16.26
#